data_AF-A0A1M5GTL2-F1
#
_entry.id   AF-A0A1M5GTL2-F1
#
_cell.length_a   1.000
_cell.length_b   1.000
_cell.length_c   1.000
_cell.angle_alpha   90.00
_cell.angle_beta   90.00
_cell.angle_gamma   90.00
#
_symmetry.space_group_name_H-M   'P 1'
#
loop_
_entity.id
_entity.type
_entity.pdbx_description
1 polymer ?
#
loop_
_entity_poly.entity_id
_entity_poly.type
_entity_poly.pdbx_seq_one_letter_code
_entity_poly.pdbx_strand_id
1 'polypeptide(L)'
;MADKKQGKRSPFHYNQFMIDDFYKMYPEFYRAGRLEFCSCVYYPIADLELELLESSSEEFETIEHAILELIYGGIKTQGQISKMMGLPEKYVKKIIDVLESYGHLLDMQLTDLGEKSVLEGVKYTRYSTRQKVQADPLFGALLTKELVQPKGMLSSSNDTRGSVPLIQPDPYVEQQLLDNLRKDITPYRKGKKKVFHVNVIQIEEVISKKMKYAYGFLLQFEFLDEPIVVLRGKKEERTERVQDAFYWKPMAITKETERFLGLGEHDMVVASDERFSPFVQIKNDIMKQLAFFREKKYDFPIKVESMLQNDWGIDPNQVKYKVSGSEVRLLIEPHMFEKDDMDLQWFKSLSYYDVGGESKPYVRFSANHIYPGLVCYAETKNPAFKKLIANYQKTVTKEEDVPAFIQAYQRELAELVG
;
A
#
# COMPACT_ATOMS: atom_id res chain seq x y z
N MET A 1 2.29 -39.55 11.78
CA MET A 1 2.54 -38.11 11.93
C MET A 1 2.47 -37.48 10.55
N ALA A 2 1.30 -36.95 10.20
CA ALA A 2 1.06 -36.34 8.90
C ALA A 2 1.24 -34.82 9.03
N ASP A 3 2.17 -34.27 8.25
CA ASP A 3 2.39 -32.84 8.10
C ASP A 3 1.09 -32.17 7.65
N LYS A 4 0.46 -31.42 8.56
CA LYS A 4 -0.52 -30.39 8.19
C LYS A 4 0.24 -29.29 7.45
N LYS A 5 0.34 -29.41 6.12
CA LYS A 5 0.62 -28.26 5.25
C LYS A 5 -0.41 -27.19 5.58
N GLN A 6 0.02 -26.14 6.27
CA GLN A 6 -0.75 -24.92 6.40
C GLN A 6 -1.05 -24.43 4.98
N GLY A 7 -2.29 -24.59 4.55
CA GLY A 7 -2.75 -24.06 3.26
C GLY A 7 -2.43 -22.58 3.21
N LYS A 8 -1.69 -22.15 2.17
CA LYS A 8 -1.52 -20.73 1.85
C LYS A 8 -2.92 -20.13 1.77
N ARG A 9 -3.31 -19.33 2.77
CA ARG A 9 -4.59 -18.61 2.74
C ARG A 9 -4.58 -17.71 1.51
N SER A 10 -5.59 -17.92 0.67
CA SER A 10 -5.86 -17.14 -0.53
C SER A 10 -5.80 -15.64 -0.19
N PRO A 11 -5.08 -14.79 -0.97
CA PRO A 11 -4.97 -13.35 -0.69
C PRO A 11 -6.33 -12.64 -0.66
N PHE A 12 -7.35 -13.29 -1.22
CA PHE A 12 -8.73 -12.84 -1.31
C PHE A 12 -9.55 -12.95 0.00
N HIS A 13 -9.04 -13.61 1.05
CA HIS A 13 -9.74 -13.68 2.35
C HIS A 13 -9.78 -12.35 3.13
N TYR A 14 -9.10 -11.30 2.64
CA TYR A 14 -9.00 -9.99 3.31
C TYR A 14 -9.87 -8.90 2.65
N ASN A 15 -10.66 -9.26 1.64
CA ASN A 15 -11.42 -8.32 0.82
C ASN A 15 -12.70 -7.80 1.47
N GLN A 16 -13.17 -8.45 2.54
CA GLN A 16 -14.53 -8.27 3.04
C GLN A 16 -14.79 -6.92 3.75
N PHE A 17 -13.74 -6.19 4.15
CA PHE A 17 -13.86 -4.94 4.91
C PHE A 17 -12.97 -3.80 4.39
N MET A 18 -12.51 -3.89 3.13
CA MET A 18 -11.54 -2.92 2.59
C MET A 18 -12.04 -1.47 2.65
N ILE A 19 -13.28 -1.23 2.22
CA ILE A 19 -13.88 0.12 2.21
C ILE A 19 -14.05 0.67 3.63
N ASP A 20 -14.42 -0.17 4.61
CA ASP A 20 -14.56 0.26 6.00
C ASP A 20 -13.21 0.66 6.59
N ASP A 21 -12.19 -0.15 6.37
CA ASP A 21 -10.83 0.13 6.82
C ASP A 21 -10.27 1.38 6.13
N PHE A 22 -10.58 1.57 4.84
CA PHE A 22 -10.24 2.76 4.08
C PHE A 22 -10.90 4.01 4.67
N TYR A 23 -12.20 4.00 4.93
CA TYR A 23 -12.90 5.16 5.52
C TYR A 23 -12.56 5.44 6.97
N LYS A 24 -12.19 4.43 7.75
CA LYS A 24 -11.64 4.65 9.11
C LYS A 24 -10.34 5.44 9.05
N MET A 25 -9.53 5.19 8.02
CA MET A 25 -8.24 5.86 7.85
C MET A 25 -8.36 7.22 7.14
N TYR A 26 -9.28 7.33 6.20
CA TYR A 26 -9.53 8.54 5.41
C TYR A 26 -11.01 8.92 5.44
N PRO A 27 -11.53 9.36 6.60
CA PRO A 27 -12.93 9.74 6.74
C PRO A 27 -13.31 10.93 5.85
N GLU A 28 -12.35 11.71 5.38
CA GLU A 28 -12.50 12.82 4.44
C GLU A 28 -13.09 12.33 3.12
N PHE A 29 -12.64 11.18 2.60
CA PHE A 29 -13.18 10.59 1.38
C PHE A 29 -14.66 10.23 1.53
N TYR A 30 -15.03 9.69 2.70
CA TYR A 30 -16.43 9.35 2.97
C TYR A 30 -17.31 10.60 3.04
N ARG A 31 -16.85 11.66 3.72
CA ARG A 31 -17.60 12.92 3.87
C ARG A 31 -17.72 13.71 2.57
N ALA A 32 -16.76 13.52 1.68
CA ALA A 32 -16.62 14.26 0.43
C ALA A 32 -17.56 13.80 -0.68
N GLY A 33 -17.98 12.53 -0.66
CA GLY A 33 -18.93 12.01 -1.62
C GLY A 33 -18.95 10.48 -1.65
N ARG A 34 -19.89 9.94 -2.40
CA ARG A 34 -20.15 8.49 -2.44
C ARG A 34 -19.20 7.78 -3.41
N LEU A 35 -19.03 6.48 -3.21
CA LEU A 35 -18.21 5.63 -4.09
C LEU A 35 -19.04 5.19 -5.30
N GLU A 36 -18.74 5.67 -6.50
CA GLU A 36 -19.51 5.32 -7.69
C GLU A 36 -19.01 4.06 -8.37
N PHE A 37 -17.72 3.75 -8.23
CA PHE A 37 -17.12 2.61 -8.89
C PHE A 37 -16.02 1.98 -8.05
N CYS A 38 -15.98 0.64 -8.08
CA CYS A 38 -14.97 -0.15 -7.39
C CYS A 38 -14.65 -1.41 -8.19
N SER A 39 -13.37 -1.67 -8.44
CA SER A 39 -12.92 -2.89 -9.12
C SER A 39 -11.57 -3.36 -8.61
N CYS A 40 -11.35 -4.67 -8.62
CA CYS A 40 -10.02 -5.24 -8.42
C CYS A 40 -9.11 -4.88 -9.60
N VAL A 41 -7.82 -4.66 -9.33
CA VAL A 41 -6.78 -4.44 -10.35
C VAL A 41 -5.45 -5.04 -9.91
N TYR A 42 -4.61 -5.36 -10.88
CA TYR A 42 -3.20 -5.65 -10.66
C TYR A 42 -2.36 -4.39 -10.91
N TYR A 43 -1.74 -3.88 -9.85
CA TYR A 43 -0.92 -2.68 -9.85
C TYR A 43 0.56 -3.00 -10.01
N PRO A 44 1.31 -2.32 -10.92
CA PRO A 44 2.71 -2.61 -11.16
C PRO A 44 3.59 -2.15 -9.99
N ILE A 45 4.53 -3.00 -9.58
CA ILE A 45 5.55 -2.74 -8.56
C ILE A 45 6.90 -3.14 -9.16
N ALA A 46 7.83 -2.19 -9.21
CA ALA A 46 9.20 -2.45 -9.63
C ALA A 46 10.03 -2.92 -8.43
N ASP A 47 10.48 -4.19 -8.46
CA ASP A 47 11.50 -4.70 -7.54
C ASP A 47 12.88 -4.27 -8.10
N LEU A 48 13.58 -3.40 -7.36
CA LEU A 48 14.91 -2.89 -7.70
C LEU A 48 15.97 -3.45 -6.75
N GLU A 49 17.11 -3.84 -7.31
CA GLU A 49 18.33 -4.16 -6.56
C GLU A 49 19.36 -3.08 -6.87
N LEU A 50 19.76 -2.35 -5.84
CA LEU A 50 20.61 -1.17 -5.92
C LEU A 50 21.96 -1.45 -5.28
N GLU A 51 23.02 -0.94 -5.88
CA GLU A 51 24.32 -0.77 -5.25
C GLU A 51 24.39 0.65 -4.67
N LEU A 52 24.69 0.74 -3.39
CA LEU A 52 24.66 1.97 -2.61
C LEU A 52 26.03 2.22 -2.00
N LEU A 53 26.45 3.48 -2.01
CA LEU A 53 27.61 3.91 -1.24
C LEU A 53 27.14 4.35 0.14
N GLU A 54 27.59 3.67 1.18
CA GLU A 54 27.35 4.05 2.58
C GLU A 54 28.61 4.62 3.22
N SER A 55 28.42 5.43 4.28
CA SER A 55 29.51 5.83 5.15
C SER A 55 29.20 5.60 6.62
N SER A 56 30.17 5.01 7.32
CA SER A 56 30.18 4.88 8.78
C SER A 56 31.29 5.76 9.38
N SER A 57 31.17 6.04 10.66
CA SER A 57 32.18 6.75 11.43
C SER A 57 32.51 5.96 12.69
N GLU A 58 33.78 5.76 12.95
CA GLU A 58 34.30 5.05 14.12
C GLU A 58 35.51 5.80 14.70
N GLU A 59 35.97 5.39 15.88
CA GLU A 59 37.27 5.84 16.40
C GLU A 59 38.39 5.15 15.62
N PHE A 60 39.49 5.86 15.39
CA PHE A 60 40.66 5.26 14.76
C PHE A 60 41.38 4.28 15.68
N GLU A 61 41.92 3.21 15.09
CA GLU A 61 43.04 2.53 15.74
C GLU A 61 44.29 3.42 15.71
N THR A 62 45.05 3.44 16.80
CA THR A 62 46.21 4.33 16.97
C THR A 62 47.21 4.26 15.81
N ILE A 63 47.43 3.06 15.26
CA ILE A 63 48.39 2.82 14.17
C ILE A 63 47.84 3.35 12.84
N GLU A 64 46.56 3.14 12.55
CA GLU A 64 45.90 3.63 11.33
C GLU A 64 45.98 5.16 11.26
N HIS A 65 45.63 5.83 12.36
CA HIS A 65 45.66 7.28 12.44
C HIS A 65 47.08 7.82 12.25
N ALA A 66 48.07 7.25 12.95
CA ALA A 66 49.46 7.68 12.84
C ALA A 66 50.01 7.51 11.41
N ILE A 67 49.62 6.46 10.69
CA ILE A 67 50.01 6.28 9.28
C ILE A 67 49.41 7.40 8.42
N LEU A 68 48.13 7.71 8.59
CA LEU A 68 47.48 8.79 7.83
C LEU A 68 48.08 10.17 8.17
N GLU A 69 48.40 10.45 9.44
CA GLU A 69 49.07 11.69 9.87
C GLU A 69 50.45 11.85 9.23
N LEU A 70 51.22 10.75 9.13
CA LEU A 70 52.51 10.77 8.44
C LEU A 70 52.36 11.07 6.95
N ILE A 71 51.34 10.49 6.30
CA ILE A 71 51.05 10.76 4.88
C ILE A 71 50.58 12.21 4.70
N TYR A 72 49.72 12.71 5.60
CA TYR A 72 49.30 14.12 5.65
C TYR A 72 50.49 15.06 5.81
N GLY A 73 51.45 14.70 6.67
CA GLY A 73 52.71 15.39 6.88
C GLY A 73 53.70 15.30 5.70
N GLY A 74 53.33 14.64 4.60
CA GLY A 74 54.09 14.60 3.36
C GLY A 74 54.95 13.35 3.15
N ILE A 75 54.80 12.32 3.98
CA ILE A 75 55.50 11.03 3.79
C ILE A 75 54.78 10.20 2.72
N LYS A 76 55.47 9.90 1.61
CA LYS A 76 54.84 9.28 0.43
C LYS A 76 55.22 7.83 0.16
N THR A 77 56.05 7.22 1.01
CA THR A 77 56.53 5.85 0.77
C THR A 77 56.35 4.95 1.98
N GLN A 78 55.93 3.71 1.72
CA GLN A 78 55.77 2.65 2.70
C GLN A 78 57.03 2.43 3.55
N GLY A 79 58.21 2.44 2.93
CA GLY A 79 59.49 2.26 3.62
C GLY A 79 59.83 3.40 4.58
N GLN A 80 59.48 4.65 4.25
CA GLN A 80 59.65 5.78 5.17
C GLN A 80 58.74 5.66 6.40
N ILE A 81 57.47 5.29 6.18
CA ILE A 81 56.50 5.08 7.26
C ILE A 81 56.97 3.95 8.19
N SER A 82 57.39 2.82 7.62
CA SER A 82 57.96 1.69 8.37
C SER A 82 59.14 2.11 9.26
N LYS A 83 60.06 2.92 8.72
CA LYS A 83 61.21 3.43 9.47
C LYS A 83 60.81 4.40 10.59
N MET A 84 59.85 5.29 10.34
CA MET A 84 59.43 6.29 11.34
C MET A 84 58.63 5.68 12.49
N MET A 85 57.79 4.69 12.19
CA MET A 85 56.96 4.01 13.20
C MET A 85 57.68 2.85 13.90
N GLY A 86 58.83 2.42 13.40
CA GLY A 86 59.53 1.24 13.92
C GLY A 86 58.76 -0.08 13.69
N LEU A 87 57.90 -0.12 12.66
CA LEU A 87 57.05 -1.27 12.36
C LEU A 87 57.57 -2.04 11.14
N PRO A 88 57.37 -3.38 11.07
CA PRO A 88 57.74 -4.15 9.89
C PRO A 88 57.05 -3.64 8.64
N GLU A 89 57.80 -3.48 7.55
CA GLU A 89 57.30 -2.94 6.28
C GLU A 89 56.09 -3.72 5.73
N LYS A 90 56.05 -5.04 5.93
CA LYS A 90 54.88 -5.89 5.56
C LYS A 90 53.62 -5.56 6.37
N TYR A 91 53.76 -5.15 7.63
CA TYR A 91 52.64 -4.78 8.48
C TYR A 91 52.10 -3.41 8.07
N VAL A 92 52.99 -2.45 7.84
CA VAL A 92 52.62 -1.12 7.30
C VAL A 92 51.87 -1.26 5.97
N LYS A 93 52.33 -2.14 5.07
CA LYS A 93 51.61 -2.44 3.83
C LYS A 93 50.16 -2.85 4.08
N LYS A 94 49.94 -3.81 4.99
CA LYS A 94 48.59 -4.29 5.30
C LYS A 94 47.68 -3.16 5.80
N ILE A 95 48.21 -2.26 6.62
CA ILE A 95 47.41 -1.13 7.11
C ILE A 95 47.15 -0.12 5.98
N ILE A 96 48.11 0.15 5.11
CA ILE A 96 47.90 0.97 3.90
C ILE A 96 46.81 0.34 3.02
N ASP A 97 46.89 -0.97 2.72
CA ASP A 97 45.89 -1.69 1.92
C ASP A 97 44.49 -1.57 2.56
N VAL A 98 44.41 -1.60 3.90
CA VAL A 98 43.16 -1.41 4.66
C VAL A 98 42.65 0.04 4.54
N LEU A 99 43.52 1.04 4.69
CA LEU A 99 43.18 2.46 4.55
C LEU A 99 42.76 2.82 3.11
N GLU A 100 43.36 2.18 2.11
CA GLU A 100 42.92 2.25 0.70
C GLU A 100 41.53 1.63 0.55
N SER A 101 41.27 0.46 1.16
CA SER A 101 39.96 -0.20 1.10
C SER A 101 38.84 0.61 1.76
N TYR A 102 39.15 1.45 2.75
CA TYR A 102 38.21 2.39 3.37
C TYR A 102 38.03 3.69 2.57
N GLY A 103 38.85 3.89 1.54
CA GLY A 103 38.84 5.07 0.69
C GLY A 103 39.58 6.27 1.27
N HIS A 104 40.42 6.11 2.30
CA HIS A 104 41.26 7.18 2.86
C HIS A 104 42.46 7.50 1.97
N LEU A 105 42.95 6.50 1.24
CA LEU A 105 44.12 6.59 0.40
C LEU A 105 43.83 6.16 -1.04
N LEU A 106 44.53 6.78 -1.98
CA LEU A 106 44.67 6.32 -3.35
C LEU A 106 46.13 6.55 -3.78
N ASP A 107 46.84 5.48 -4.15
CA ASP A 107 48.24 5.54 -4.59
C ASP A 107 49.15 6.32 -3.62
N MET A 108 49.07 6.01 -2.31
CA MET A 108 49.82 6.69 -1.24
C MET A 108 49.52 8.19 -1.07
N GLN A 109 48.40 8.68 -1.59
CA GLN A 109 47.92 10.04 -1.37
C GLN A 109 46.59 10.01 -0.61
N LEU A 110 46.39 10.99 0.28
CA LEU A 110 45.10 11.16 0.94
C LEU A 110 44.04 11.57 -0.08
N THR A 111 42.89 10.91 0.02
CA THR A 111 41.66 11.39 -0.60
C THR A 111 41.03 12.49 0.27
N ASP A 112 40.03 13.20 -0.24
CA ASP A 112 39.24 14.15 0.56
C ASP A 112 38.68 13.52 1.85
N LEU A 113 38.34 12.22 1.80
CA LEU A 113 37.87 11.46 2.96
C LEU A 113 39.00 11.21 3.95
N GLY A 114 40.19 10.84 3.46
CA GLY A 114 41.38 10.64 4.28
C GLY A 114 41.80 11.92 4.98
N GLU A 115 41.87 13.03 4.25
CA GLU A 115 42.21 14.35 4.81
C GLU A 115 41.22 14.78 5.87
N LYS A 116 39.91 14.67 5.59
CA LYS A 116 38.87 14.94 6.58
C LYS A 116 39.02 14.06 7.83
N SER A 117 39.26 12.76 7.64
CA SER A 117 39.36 11.81 8.76
C SER A 117 40.53 12.13 9.67
N VAL A 118 41.69 12.50 9.10
CA VAL A 118 42.87 12.93 9.86
C VAL A 118 42.61 14.22 10.62
N LEU A 119 42.07 15.24 9.96
CA LEU A 119 41.84 16.55 10.58
C LEU A 119 40.83 16.50 11.71
N GLU A 120 39.80 15.66 11.59
CA GLU A 120 38.75 15.51 12.60
C GLU A 120 39.07 14.42 13.64
N GLY A 121 40.11 13.61 13.42
CA GLY A 121 40.47 12.48 14.30
C GLY A 121 39.43 11.36 14.32
N VAL A 122 38.59 11.26 13.29
CA VAL A 122 37.48 10.29 13.20
C VAL A 122 37.64 9.44 11.96
N LYS A 123 37.52 8.12 12.11
CA LYS A 123 37.64 7.16 11.01
C LYS A 123 36.33 7.12 10.23
N TYR A 124 36.23 7.92 9.17
CA TYR A 124 35.11 7.84 8.24
C TYR A 124 35.36 6.75 7.19
N THR A 125 34.62 5.66 7.22
CA THR A 125 34.75 4.58 6.23
C THR A 125 33.70 4.76 5.15
N ARG A 126 34.05 4.49 3.89
CA ARG A 126 33.08 4.33 2.79
C ARG A 126 33.09 2.89 2.29
N TYR A 127 31.91 2.33 2.05
CA TYR A 127 31.78 0.98 1.51
C TYR A 127 30.52 0.85 0.65
N SER A 128 30.59 -0.01 -0.36
CA SER A 128 29.46 -0.34 -1.21
C SER A 128 28.61 -1.45 -0.59
N THR A 129 27.29 -1.30 -0.60
CA THR A 129 26.32 -2.27 -0.11
C THR A 129 25.21 -2.52 -1.11
N ARG A 130 24.55 -3.67 -1.03
CA ARG A 130 23.42 -4.01 -1.89
C ARG A 130 22.12 -3.95 -1.12
N GLN A 131 21.17 -3.18 -1.62
CA GLN A 131 19.84 -3.06 -1.04
C GLN A 131 18.75 -3.38 -2.06
N LYS A 132 17.72 -4.09 -1.62
CA LYS A 132 16.50 -4.33 -2.40
C LYS A 132 15.42 -3.35 -1.96
N VAL A 133 14.88 -2.61 -2.91
CA VAL A 133 13.79 -1.65 -2.69
C VAL A 133 12.67 -1.92 -3.69
N GLN A 134 11.47 -1.44 -3.35
CA GLN A 134 10.33 -1.46 -4.27
C GLN A 134 10.00 -0.04 -4.69
N ALA A 135 9.56 0.12 -5.93
CA ALA A 135 9.18 1.39 -6.50
C ALA A 135 7.82 1.32 -7.19
N ASP A 136 7.14 2.46 -7.18
CA ASP A 136 5.96 2.77 -7.96
C ASP A 136 6.40 3.28 -9.35
N PRO A 137 6.20 2.50 -10.42
CA PRO A 137 6.61 2.89 -11.77
C PRO A 137 5.61 3.81 -12.46
N LEU A 138 4.44 4.11 -11.87
CA LEU A 138 3.46 5.04 -12.45
C LEU A 138 3.65 6.46 -11.92
N PHE A 139 3.99 6.58 -10.64
CA PHE A 139 4.21 7.87 -9.98
C PHE A 139 5.68 8.19 -9.75
N GLY A 140 6.58 7.26 -10.07
CA GLY A 140 8.02 7.49 -10.00
C GLY A 140 8.48 7.77 -8.58
N ALA A 141 8.13 6.88 -7.65
CA ALA A 141 8.51 7.00 -6.25
C ALA A 141 8.95 5.65 -5.65
N LEU A 142 9.93 5.64 -4.75
CA LEU A 142 10.20 4.45 -3.93
C LEU A 142 9.06 4.24 -2.91
N LEU A 143 8.68 2.99 -2.70
CA LEU A 143 7.69 2.61 -1.70
C LEU A 143 8.29 2.69 -0.31
N THR A 144 7.57 3.35 0.60
CA THR A 144 7.91 3.34 2.02
C THR A 144 7.70 1.95 2.62
N LYS A 145 8.33 1.68 3.77
CA LYS A 145 8.28 0.38 4.45
C LYS A 145 6.86 -0.15 4.65
N GLU A 146 5.90 0.74 4.88
CA GLU A 146 4.49 0.42 5.06
C GLU A 146 3.82 -0.13 3.80
N LEU A 147 4.24 0.34 2.61
CA LEU A 147 3.67 -0.03 1.33
C LEU A 147 4.45 -1.12 0.60
N VAL A 148 5.62 -1.52 1.11
CA VAL A 148 6.39 -2.64 0.56
C VAL A 148 5.55 -3.92 0.62
N GLN A 149 5.34 -4.52 -0.54
CA GLN A 149 4.55 -5.72 -0.71
C GLN A 149 5.40 -6.98 -0.49
N PRO A 150 4.93 -7.94 0.33
CA PRO A 150 5.62 -9.21 0.48
C PRO A 150 5.74 -9.94 -0.86
N LYS A 151 6.92 -10.51 -1.16
CA LYS A 151 7.17 -11.22 -2.43
C LYS A 151 6.17 -12.34 -2.72
N GLY A 152 5.63 -12.98 -1.68
CA GLY A 152 4.62 -14.04 -1.82
C GLY A 152 3.20 -13.54 -2.17
N MET A 153 2.97 -12.23 -2.11
CA MET A 153 1.71 -11.57 -2.53
C MET A 153 1.83 -10.90 -3.90
N LEU A 154 3.02 -10.91 -4.50
CA LEU A 154 3.29 -10.33 -5.80
C LEU A 154 3.19 -11.41 -6.88
N SER A 155 2.44 -11.11 -7.94
CA SER A 155 2.25 -11.96 -9.11
C SER A 155 3.19 -11.55 -10.25
N SER A 156 3.62 -12.51 -11.07
CA SER A 156 4.24 -12.19 -12.37
C SER A 156 3.17 -11.81 -13.39
N SER A 157 3.55 -11.14 -14.49
CA SER A 157 2.61 -10.79 -15.57
C SER A 157 1.88 -12.01 -16.13
N ASN A 158 2.53 -13.17 -16.17
CA ASN A 158 1.92 -14.42 -16.64
C ASN A 158 0.89 -14.98 -15.65
N ASP A 159 1.09 -14.77 -14.35
CA ASP A 159 0.16 -15.22 -13.30
C ASP A 159 -1.07 -14.30 -13.19
N THR A 160 -0.97 -13.06 -13.70
CA THR A 160 -2.08 -12.08 -13.70
C THR A 160 -3.08 -12.28 -14.84
N ARG A 161 -2.85 -13.25 -15.75
CA ARG A 161 -3.76 -13.54 -16.87
C ARG A 161 -5.07 -14.12 -16.31
N GLY A 162 -6.10 -13.28 -16.18
CA GLY A 162 -7.40 -13.64 -15.63
C GLY A 162 -8.43 -12.52 -15.80
N SER A 163 -9.55 -12.60 -15.07
CA SER A 163 -10.65 -11.61 -15.10
C SER A 163 -10.31 -10.24 -14.50
N VAL A 164 -9.15 -10.10 -13.84
CA VAL A 164 -8.73 -8.87 -13.16
C VAL A 164 -7.82 -8.06 -14.10
N PRO A 165 -8.16 -6.79 -14.40
CA PRO A 165 -7.34 -5.92 -15.25
C PRO A 165 -5.94 -5.70 -14.70
N LEU A 166 -4.98 -5.62 -15.63
CA LEU A 166 -3.57 -5.37 -15.36
C LEU A 166 -3.21 -3.93 -15.76
N ILE A 167 -2.79 -3.10 -14.80
CA ILE A 167 -2.28 -1.76 -15.09
C ILE A 167 -0.88 -1.87 -15.67
N GLN A 168 -0.67 -1.28 -16.85
CA GLN A 168 0.64 -1.28 -17.49
C GLN A 168 1.53 -0.19 -16.88
N PRO A 169 2.79 -0.50 -16.54
CA PRO A 169 3.74 0.50 -16.08
C PRO A 169 4.08 1.47 -17.22
N ASP A 170 4.48 2.70 -16.86
CA ASP A 170 5.04 3.65 -17.81
C ASP A 170 6.59 3.61 -17.71
N PRO A 171 7.29 3.07 -18.73
CA PRO A 171 8.75 2.95 -18.71
C PRO A 171 9.48 4.28 -18.57
N TYR A 172 8.87 5.38 -19.03
CA TYR A 172 9.49 6.69 -19.01
C TYR A 172 9.55 7.25 -17.57
N VAL A 173 8.48 7.11 -16.80
CA VAL A 173 8.44 7.57 -15.39
C VAL A 173 9.43 6.80 -14.53
N GLU A 174 9.51 5.50 -14.79
CA GLU A 174 10.45 4.66 -14.06
C GLU A 174 11.89 5.09 -14.33
N GLN A 175 12.24 5.42 -15.58
CA GLN A 175 13.56 5.95 -15.89
C GLN A 175 13.80 7.32 -15.23
N GLN A 176 12.80 8.21 -15.27
CA GLN A 176 12.88 9.50 -14.57
C GLN A 176 13.10 9.33 -13.06
N LEU A 177 12.45 8.36 -12.42
CA LEU A 177 12.68 8.04 -11.01
C LEU A 177 14.14 7.66 -10.79
N LEU A 178 14.70 6.75 -11.59
CA LEU A 178 16.10 6.32 -11.43
C LEU A 178 17.07 7.49 -11.61
N ASP A 179 16.82 8.35 -12.60
CA ASP A 179 17.64 9.54 -12.84
C ASP A 179 17.52 10.55 -11.68
N ASN A 180 16.33 10.71 -11.10
CA ASN A 180 16.10 11.58 -9.94
C ASN A 180 16.75 11.02 -8.67
N LEU A 181 16.66 9.70 -8.44
CA LEU A 181 17.30 9.04 -7.31
C LEU A 181 18.83 9.15 -7.37
N ARG A 182 19.42 9.12 -8.57
CA ARG A 182 20.86 9.37 -8.75
C ARG A 182 21.25 10.82 -8.46
N LYS A 183 20.34 11.77 -8.63
CA LYS A 183 20.59 13.20 -8.35
C LYS A 183 20.45 13.54 -6.87
N ASP A 184 19.39 13.07 -6.20
CA ASP A 184 19.16 13.34 -4.79
C ASP A 184 18.36 12.21 -4.10
N ILE A 185 19.02 11.53 -3.16
CA ILE A 185 18.41 10.48 -2.32
C ILE A 185 17.86 11.01 -0.99
N THR A 186 18.10 12.29 -0.66
CA THR A 186 17.78 12.87 0.64
C THR A 186 16.33 12.65 1.07
N PRO A 187 15.32 12.77 0.19
CA PRO A 187 13.92 12.52 0.55
C PRO A 187 13.63 11.09 1.02
N TYR A 188 14.45 10.12 0.62
CA TYR A 188 14.28 8.69 0.93
C TYR A 188 15.17 8.20 2.08
N ARG A 189 16.12 9.05 2.50
CA ARG A 189 17.02 8.83 3.63
C ARG A 189 16.52 9.49 4.92
N LYS A 190 15.95 10.69 4.80
CA LYS A 190 15.46 11.51 5.92
C LYS A 190 13.94 11.70 5.82
N GLY A 191 13.29 12.03 6.93
CA GLY A 191 11.85 12.33 6.96
C GLY A 191 10.96 11.08 7.13
N LYS A 192 9.73 11.14 6.62
CA LYS A 192 8.71 10.07 6.74
C LYS A 192 8.99 8.88 5.79
N LYS A 193 9.67 9.11 4.66
CA LYS A 193 9.90 8.09 3.61
C LYS A 193 11.17 7.25 3.82
N LYS A 194 11.48 6.81 5.05
CA LYS A 194 12.72 6.10 5.44
C LYS A 194 12.95 4.77 4.70
N VAL A 195 13.30 4.84 3.42
CA VAL A 195 13.57 3.69 2.53
C VAL A 195 15.03 3.29 2.63
N PHE A 196 15.94 4.26 2.69
CA PHE A 196 17.38 4.03 2.82
C PHE A 196 17.85 4.20 4.27
N HIS A 197 18.96 3.55 4.61
CA HIS A 197 19.65 3.80 5.87
C HIS A 197 20.18 5.24 5.91
N VAL A 198 20.27 5.83 7.10
CA VAL A 198 20.76 7.22 7.28
C VAL A 198 22.20 7.42 6.81
N ASN A 199 22.95 6.33 6.68
CA ASN A 199 24.35 6.31 6.26
C ASN A 199 24.53 6.26 4.73
N VAL A 200 23.46 6.07 3.96
CA VAL A 200 23.56 6.06 2.49
C VAL A 200 23.92 7.45 2.00
N ILE A 201 24.95 7.52 1.17
CA ILE A 201 25.44 8.74 0.52
C ILE A 201 24.79 8.90 -0.86
N GLN A 202 24.84 7.84 -1.67
CA GLN A 202 24.33 7.85 -3.05
C GLN A 202 24.03 6.43 -3.54
N ILE A 203 23.31 6.35 -4.66
CA ILE A 203 23.15 5.11 -5.43
C ILE A 203 24.25 5.08 -6.48
N GLU A 204 25.07 4.03 -6.48
CA GLU A 204 26.12 3.84 -7.48
C GLU A 204 25.53 3.22 -8.74
N GLU A 205 24.77 2.13 -8.60
CA GLU A 205 24.24 1.38 -9.73
C GLU A 205 22.88 0.74 -9.43
N VAL A 206 22.11 0.49 -10.49
CA VAL A 206 20.90 -0.36 -10.46
C VAL A 206 21.29 -1.72 -11.04
N ILE A 207 21.52 -2.71 -10.16
CA ILE A 207 22.01 -4.04 -10.52
C ILE A 207 20.91 -4.85 -11.24
N SER A 208 19.69 -4.81 -10.72
CA SER A 208 18.59 -5.55 -11.31
C SER A 208 17.25 -4.86 -11.14
N LYS A 209 16.37 -5.10 -12.12
CA LYS A 209 15.03 -4.54 -12.19
C LYS A 209 14.06 -5.62 -12.64
N LYS A 210 13.01 -5.85 -11.85
CA LYS A 210 11.95 -6.83 -12.15
C LYS A 210 10.59 -6.22 -11.89
N MET A 211 9.71 -6.27 -12.89
CA MET A 211 8.33 -5.85 -12.73
C MET A 211 7.50 -7.00 -12.16
N LYS A 212 6.72 -6.70 -11.13
CA LYS A 212 5.71 -7.59 -10.55
C LYS A 212 4.43 -6.84 -10.31
N TYR A 213 3.38 -7.54 -9.89
CA TYR A 213 2.07 -6.96 -9.72
C TYR A 213 1.47 -7.26 -8.36
N ALA A 214 1.03 -6.21 -7.68
CA ALA A 214 0.29 -6.29 -6.43
C ALA A 214 -1.22 -6.27 -6.72
N TYR A 215 -1.99 -7.03 -5.95
CA TYR A 215 -3.44 -6.95 -6.00
C TYR A 215 -3.92 -5.70 -5.25
N GLY A 216 -4.80 -4.93 -5.86
CA GLY A 216 -5.34 -3.68 -5.32
C GLY A 216 -6.76 -3.41 -5.78
N PHE A 217 -7.28 -2.25 -5.39
CA PHE A 217 -8.62 -1.80 -5.79
C PHE A 217 -8.54 -0.44 -6.47
N LEU A 218 -9.25 -0.32 -7.59
CA LEU A 218 -9.50 0.91 -8.32
C LEU A 218 -10.83 1.50 -7.83
N LEU A 219 -10.78 2.67 -7.21
CA LEU A 219 -11.91 3.36 -6.59
C LEU A 219 -12.21 4.66 -7.33
N GLN A 220 -13.49 4.97 -7.51
CA GLN A 220 -13.96 6.25 -8.02
C GLN A 220 -15.01 6.80 -7.07
N PHE A 221 -14.83 8.03 -6.62
CA PHE A 221 -15.80 8.76 -5.83
C PHE A 221 -16.47 9.85 -6.65
N GLU A 222 -17.67 10.27 -6.25
CA GLU A 222 -18.46 11.32 -6.92
C GLU A 222 -17.70 12.64 -7.09
N PHE A 223 -16.84 12.98 -6.12
CA PHE A 223 -16.08 14.23 -6.10
C PHE A 223 -14.72 14.13 -6.79
N LEU A 224 -14.32 12.95 -7.26
CA LEU A 224 -13.05 12.76 -7.96
C LEU A 224 -13.29 12.80 -9.47
N ASP A 225 -12.42 13.48 -10.21
CA ASP A 225 -12.45 13.40 -11.67
C ASP A 225 -11.79 12.09 -12.15
N GLU A 226 -10.66 11.72 -11.54
CA GLU A 226 -9.95 10.48 -11.83
C GLU A 226 -10.08 9.42 -10.73
N PRO A 227 -10.15 8.13 -11.10
CA PRO A 227 -10.17 7.05 -10.13
C PRO A 227 -8.78 6.87 -9.52
N ILE A 228 -8.73 6.39 -8.27
CA ILE A 228 -7.50 6.14 -7.51
C ILE A 228 -7.29 4.64 -7.31
N VAL A 229 -6.03 4.21 -7.22
CA VAL A 229 -5.70 2.84 -6.79
C VAL A 229 -5.33 2.85 -5.32
N VAL A 230 -5.94 1.95 -4.56
CA VAL A 230 -5.57 1.67 -3.18
C VAL A 230 -4.87 0.32 -3.07
N LEU A 231 -3.75 0.29 -2.36
CA LEU A 231 -3.01 -0.93 -2.02
C LEU A 231 -3.04 -1.19 -0.53
N ARG A 232 -2.83 -2.46 -0.16
CA ARG A 232 -2.73 -2.87 1.23
C ARG A 232 -1.35 -2.50 1.79
N GLY A 233 -1.32 -1.64 2.79
CA GLY A 233 -0.15 -1.32 3.60
C GLY A 233 -0.12 -2.06 4.93
N LYS A 234 0.99 -1.90 5.64
CA LYS A 234 1.22 -2.36 7.02
C LYS A 234 1.50 -1.16 7.91
N LYS A 235 0.86 -1.10 9.07
CA LYS A 235 1.18 -0.08 10.09
C LYS A 235 2.57 -0.37 10.66
N GLU A 236 3.36 0.67 10.92
CA GLU A 236 4.67 0.53 11.55
C GLU A 236 4.58 0.07 13.02
N GLU A 237 3.50 0.41 13.72
CA GLU A 237 3.32 0.08 15.13
C GLU A 237 2.94 -1.40 15.34
N ARG A 238 3.56 -2.03 16.34
CA ARG A 238 3.19 -3.36 16.80
C ARG A 238 1.82 -3.30 17.48
N THR A 239 0.76 -3.49 16.72
CA THR A 239 -0.56 -3.75 17.28
C THR A 239 -0.60 -5.19 17.81
N GLU A 240 -1.18 -5.40 19.00
CA GLU A 240 -1.31 -6.72 19.64
C GLU A 240 -2.13 -7.71 18.78
N ARG A 241 -2.96 -7.21 17.87
CA ARG A 241 -3.74 -7.99 16.91
C ARG A 241 -3.19 -7.83 15.49
N VAL A 242 -2.93 -8.97 14.83
CA VAL A 242 -2.41 -9.04 13.45
C VAL A 242 -3.38 -8.44 12.43
N GLN A 243 -4.69 -8.45 12.70
CA GLN A 243 -5.70 -7.88 11.80
C GLN A 243 -5.65 -6.34 11.78
N ASP A 244 -5.34 -5.72 12.92
CA ASP A 244 -5.23 -4.26 13.05
C ASP A 244 -3.92 -3.69 12.48
N ALA A 245 -2.99 -4.59 12.09
CA ALA A 245 -1.67 -4.25 11.56
C ALA A 245 -1.68 -3.85 10.08
N PHE A 246 -2.82 -3.96 9.39
CA PHE A 246 -2.95 -3.63 7.98
C PHE A 246 -3.89 -2.45 7.76
N TYR A 247 -3.71 -1.78 6.63
CA TYR A 247 -4.58 -0.71 6.21
C TYR A 247 -4.58 -0.59 4.67
N TRP A 248 -5.48 0.20 4.11
CA TRP A 248 -5.54 0.47 2.68
C TRP A 248 -5.09 1.90 2.44
N LYS A 249 -4.21 2.14 1.47
CA LYS A 249 -3.63 3.46 1.18
C LYS A 249 -3.76 3.79 -0.30
N PRO A 250 -4.20 4.99 -0.67
CA PRO A 250 -4.07 5.48 -2.04
C PRO A 250 -2.61 5.51 -2.46
N MET A 251 -2.30 5.03 -3.67
CA MET A 251 -0.96 5.13 -4.23
C MET A 251 -0.59 6.57 -4.54
N ALA A 252 -1.54 7.32 -5.10
CA ALA A 252 -1.46 8.76 -5.28
C ALA A 252 -2.86 9.38 -5.36
N ILE A 253 -2.90 10.70 -5.20
CA ILE A 253 -4.06 11.56 -5.45
C ILE A 253 -3.65 12.75 -6.31
N THR A 254 -4.61 13.40 -6.97
CA THR A 254 -4.35 14.65 -7.69
C THR A 254 -4.19 15.82 -6.71
N LYS A 255 -3.56 16.90 -7.18
CA LYS A 255 -3.41 18.13 -6.39
C LYS A 255 -4.76 18.79 -6.09
N GLU A 256 -5.72 18.64 -6.99
CA GLU A 256 -7.08 19.13 -6.79
C GLU A 256 -7.80 18.33 -5.71
N THR A 257 -7.66 17.00 -5.73
CA THR A 257 -8.16 16.10 -4.68
C THR A 257 -7.56 16.43 -3.31
N GLU A 258 -6.24 16.62 -3.22
CA GLU A 258 -5.55 16.98 -1.98
C GLU A 258 -6.15 18.25 -1.35
N ARG A 259 -6.33 19.28 -2.19
CA ARG A 259 -6.91 20.57 -1.78
C ARG A 259 -8.37 20.42 -1.35
N PHE A 260 -9.17 19.70 -2.12
CA PHE A 260 -10.59 19.52 -1.87
C PHE A 260 -10.85 18.81 -0.55
N LEU A 261 -10.10 17.72 -0.30
CA LEU A 261 -10.24 16.93 0.90
C LEU A 261 -9.59 17.57 2.14
N GLY A 262 -8.85 18.67 1.96
CA GLY A 262 -8.14 19.34 3.05
C GLY A 262 -7.13 18.40 3.72
N LEU A 263 -6.51 17.51 2.95
CA LEU A 263 -5.57 16.50 3.44
C LEU A 263 -4.23 17.18 3.80
N GLY A 264 -4.22 17.94 4.90
CA GLY A 264 -2.98 18.48 5.47
C GLY A 264 -2.10 17.34 5.98
N GLU A 265 -0.84 17.31 5.54
CA GLU A 265 0.22 16.37 5.99
C GLU A 265 -0.06 14.85 5.91
N HIS A 266 -1.16 14.41 5.29
CA HIS A 266 -1.30 12.99 4.97
C HIS A 266 -0.18 12.61 4.00
N ASP A 267 0.61 11.59 4.35
CA ASP A 267 1.78 11.12 3.59
C ASP A 267 1.35 10.41 2.28
N MET A 268 0.50 11.06 1.49
CA MET A 268 0.04 10.62 0.18
C MET A 268 0.92 11.22 -0.90
N VAL A 269 1.12 10.47 -1.98
CA VAL A 269 1.80 10.99 -3.16
C VAL A 269 0.82 11.88 -3.91
N VAL A 270 1.21 13.13 -4.18
CA VAL A 270 0.43 14.05 -5.02
C VAL A 270 1.07 14.08 -6.40
N ALA A 271 0.28 13.79 -7.43
CA ALA A 271 0.75 13.70 -8.81
C ALA A 271 -0.11 14.55 -9.74
N SER A 272 0.42 14.83 -10.94
CA SER A 272 -0.33 15.48 -12.01
C SER A 272 -1.38 14.53 -12.60
N ASP A 273 -2.49 15.11 -13.04
CA ASP A 273 -3.69 14.39 -13.50
C ASP A 273 -3.39 13.45 -14.68
N GLU A 274 -2.45 13.83 -15.56
CA GLU A 274 -1.97 13.00 -16.68
C GLU A 274 -1.52 11.60 -16.25
N ARG A 275 -0.96 11.46 -15.03
CA ARG A 275 -0.49 10.18 -14.47
C ARG A 275 -1.63 9.21 -14.15
N PHE A 276 -2.87 9.70 -14.02
CA PHE A 276 -4.05 8.91 -13.73
C PHE A 276 -4.75 8.40 -15.01
N SER A 277 -4.28 8.81 -16.20
CA SER A 277 -4.85 8.37 -17.48
C SER A 277 -4.96 6.84 -17.65
N PRO A 278 -4.01 5.99 -17.18
CA PRO A 278 -4.17 4.54 -17.27
C PRO A 278 -5.34 4.03 -16.41
N PHE A 279 -5.62 4.69 -15.28
CA PHE A 279 -6.71 4.32 -14.38
C PHE A 279 -8.07 4.68 -14.99
N VAL A 280 -8.17 5.86 -15.61
CA VAL A 280 -9.35 6.30 -16.37
C VAL A 280 -9.64 5.34 -17.52
N GLN A 281 -8.61 4.92 -18.27
CA GLN A 281 -8.76 3.96 -19.36
C GLN A 281 -9.34 2.63 -18.86
N ILE A 282 -8.76 2.06 -17.79
CA ILE A 282 -9.24 0.79 -17.21
C ILE A 282 -10.67 0.91 -16.71
N LYS A 283 -11.02 2.00 -16.01
CA LYS A 283 -12.41 2.28 -15.58
C LYS A 283 -13.35 2.25 -16.78
N ASN A 284 -13.00 2.98 -17.85
CA ASN A 284 -13.82 3.07 -19.05
C ASN A 284 -14.00 1.71 -19.75
N ASP A 285 -12.94 0.90 -19.81
CA ASP A 285 -13.00 -0.42 -20.42
C ASP A 285 -13.89 -1.37 -19.61
N ILE A 286 -13.81 -1.33 -18.27
CA ILE A 286 -14.71 -2.07 -17.38
C ILE A 286 -16.16 -1.61 -17.56
N MET A 287 -16.39 -0.29 -17.59
CA MET A 287 -17.75 0.26 -17.75
C MET A 287 -18.37 -0.10 -19.10
N LYS A 288 -17.57 -0.14 -20.18
CA LYS A 288 -18.02 -0.64 -21.49
C LYS A 288 -18.41 -2.12 -21.42
N GLN A 289 -17.63 -2.95 -20.73
CA GLN A 289 -17.96 -4.36 -20.54
C GLN A 289 -19.26 -4.53 -19.73
N LEU A 290 -19.44 -3.75 -18.66
CA LEU A 290 -20.69 -3.73 -17.88
C LEU A 290 -21.89 -3.30 -18.72
N ALA A 291 -21.76 -2.24 -19.52
CA ALA A 291 -22.82 -1.78 -20.42
C ALA A 291 -23.21 -2.86 -21.43
N PHE A 292 -22.23 -3.52 -22.05
CA PHE A 292 -22.45 -4.64 -22.96
C PHE A 292 -23.23 -5.79 -22.29
N PHE A 293 -22.89 -6.15 -21.05
CA PHE A 293 -23.64 -7.18 -20.33
C PHE A 293 -25.08 -6.79 -20.06
N ARG A 294 -25.36 -5.50 -19.80
CA ARG A 294 -26.73 -5.00 -19.58
C ARG A 294 -27.61 -5.05 -20.80
N GLU A 295 -27.06 -4.70 -21.95
CA GLU A 295 -27.79 -4.77 -23.23
C GLU A 295 -28.22 -6.21 -23.53
N LYS A 296 -27.39 -7.19 -23.15
CA LYS A 296 -27.72 -8.61 -23.17
C LYS A 296 -28.61 -9.02 -21.99
N LYS A 297 -29.78 -8.38 -21.86
CA LYS A 297 -30.79 -8.44 -20.77
C LYS A 297 -30.97 -9.76 -20.01
N TYR A 298 -30.66 -10.91 -20.62
CA TYR A 298 -30.75 -12.23 -19.99
C TYR A 298 -29.57 -12.53 -19.03
N ASP A 299 -28.36 -12.04 -19.30
CA ASP A 299 -27.17 -12.40 -18.51
C ASP A 299 -26.99 -11.50 -17.29
N PHE A 300 -27.39 -10.23 -17.37
CA PHE A 300 -27.07 -9.24 -16.34
C PHE A 300 -27.82 -9.44 -15.01
N PRO A 301 -29.14 -9.68 -14.98
CA PRO A 301 -29.85 -10.01 -13.74
C PRO A 301 -29.30 -11.27 -13.08
N ILE A 302 -29.11 -12.35 -13.85
CA ILE A 302 -28.53 -13.62 -13.36
C ILE A 302 -27.15 -13.40 -12.73
N LYS A 303 -26.34 -12.50 -13.30
CA LYS A 303 -25.03 -12.14 -12.77
C LYS A 303 -25.11 -11.36 -11.45
N VAL A 304 -26.02 -10.40 -11.36
CA VAL A 304 -26.26 -9.66 -10.12
C VAL A 304 -26.79 -10.61 -9.04
N GLU A 305 -27.75 -11.47 -9.37
CA GLU A 305 -28.28 -12.50 -8.46
C GLU A 305 -27.20 -13.48 -7.99
N SER A 306 -26.33 -13.92 -8.90
CA SER A 306 -25.17 -14.76 -8.59
C SER A 306 -24.17 -14.04 -7.67
N MET A 307 -23.93 -12.74 -7.87
CA MET A 307 -23.11 -11.92 -6.96
C MET A 307 -23.75 -11.82 -5.58
N LEU A 308 -25.04 -11.48 -5.51
CA LEU A 308 -25.80 -11.39 -4.26
C LEU A 308 -25.67 -12.71 -3.48
N GLN A 309 -25.88 -13.84 -4.15
CA GLN A 309 -25.86 -15.15 -3.52
C GLN A 309 -24.44 -15.60 -3.14
N ASN A 310 -23.50 -15.59 -4.08
CA ASN A 310 -22.18 -16.20 -3.89
C ASN A 310 -21.23 -15.31 -3.10
N ASP A 311 -21.28 -14.00 -3.34
CA ASP A 311 -20.33 -13.07 -2.74
C ASP A 311 -20.90 -12.48 -1.46
N TRP A 312 -22.21 -12.23 -1.41
CA TRP A 312 -22.83 -11.51 -0.30
C TRP A 312 -23.68 -12.41 0.60
N GLY A 313 -23.96 -13.65 0.22
CA GLY A 313 -24.84 -14.53 0.98
C GLY A 313 -26.28 -14.02 1.04
N ILE A 314 -26.69 -13.23 0.06
CA ILE A 314 -28.02 -12.66 -0.07
C ILE A 314 -28.83 -13.50 -1.06
N ASP A 315 -29.94 -14.06 -0.60
CA ASP A 315 -30.90 -14.69 -1.50
C ASP A 315 -31.59 -13.60 -2.34
N PRO A 316 -31.36 -13.54 -3.66
CA PRO A 316 -31.96 -12.52 -4.52
C PRO A 316 -33.49 -12.55 -4.52
N ASN A 317 -34.11 -13.70 -4.18
CA ASN A 317 -35.56 -13.81 -4.10
C ASN A 317 -36.15 -13.14 -2.85
N GLN A 318 -35.32 -12.85 -1.85
CA GLN A 318 -35.73 -12.25 -0.58
C GLN A 318 -35.50 -10.74 -0.54
N VAL A 319 -34.80 -10.17 -1.52
CA VAL A 319 -34.44 -8.74 -1.54
C VAL A 319 -34.89 -8.10 -2.85
N LYS A 320 -35.57 -6.95 -2.73
CA LYS A 320 -35.82 -6.10 -3.90
C LYS A 320 -34.57 -5.31 -4.23
N TYR A 321 -34.16 -5.28 -5.48
CA TYR A 321 -33.00 -4.48 -5.89
C TYR A 321 -33.24 -3.70 -7.18
N LYS A 322 -32.53 -2.60 -7.33
CA LYS A 322 -32.50 -1.77 -8.55
C LYS A 322 -31.05 -1.61 -9.00
N VAL A 323 -30.82 -1.69 -10.30
CA VAL A 323 -29.48 -1.46 -10.86
C VAL A 323 -29.48 -0.21 -11.74
N SER A 324 -28.51 0.67 -11.54
CA SER A 324 -28.35 1.93 -12.27
C SER A 324 -26.87 2.28 -12.42
N GLY A 325 -26.35 2.46 -13.64
CA GLY A 325 -24.96 2.92 -13.83
C GLY A 325 -23.90 1.90 -13.39
N SER A 326 -23.25 2.07 -12.27
CA SER A 326 -22.40 1.06 -11.61
C SER A 326 -22.99 0.63 -10.27
N GLU A 327 -24.14 1.18 -9.89
CA GLU A 327 -24.76 0.99 -8.59
C GLU A 327 -25.80 -0.13 -8.61
N VAL A 328 -25.74 -0.98 -7.59
CA VAL A 328 -26.81 -1.90 -7.20
C VAL A 328 -27.40 -1.38 -5.89
N ARG A 329 -28.68 -1.04 -5.88
CA ARG A 329 -29.41 -0.57 -4.69
C ARG A 329 -30.32 -1.66 -4.18
N LEU A 330 -30.03 -2.20 -3.01
CA LEU A 330 -30.86 -3.16 -2.30
C LEU A 330 -31.89 -2.40 -1.45
N LEU A 331 -33.16 -2.72 -1.60
CA LEU A 331 -34.22 -2.24 -0.73
C LEU A 331 -34.44 -3.27 0.37
N ILE A 332 -34.05 -2.89 1.58
CA ILE A 332 -34.16 -3.70 2.79
C ILE A 332 -35.45 -3.35 3.52
N GLU A 333 -36.23 -4.38 3.82
CA GLU A 333 -37.49 -4.28 4.55
C GLU A 333 -37.43 -5.04 5.89
N PRO A 334 -38.21 -4.64 6.90
CA PRO A 334 -38.14 -5.22 8.25
C PRO A 334 -38.43 -6.73 8.29
N HIS A 335 -39.37 -7.23 7.47
CA HIS A 335 -39.72 -8.64 7.40
C HIS A 335 -38.59 -9.55 6.90
N MET A 336 -37.57 -8.98 6.26
CA MET A 336 -36.38 -9.73 5.82
C MET A 336 -35.56 -10.26 7.02
N PHE A 337 -35.82 -9.74 8.22
CA PHE A 337 -35.14 -10.10 9.48
C PHE A 337 -35.95 -11.03 10.37
N GLU A 338 -37.15 -11.43 9.97
CA GLU A 338 -38.05 -12.28 10.76
C GLU A 338 -37.67 -13.77 10.72
N LYS A 339 -36.75 -14.17 9.83
CA LYS A 339 -36.26 -15.56 9.75
C LYS A 339 -35.03 -15.74 10.64
N ASP A 340 -35.09 -16.76 11.51
CA ASP A 340 -34.00 -17.19 12.41
C ASP A 340 -32.67 -17.54 11.69
N ASP A 341 -32.69 -17.66 10.36
CA ASP A 341 -31.53 -17.98 9.51
C ASP A 341 -30.78 -16.75 8.97
N MET A 342 -31.19 -15.52 9.31
CA MET A 342 -30.46 -14.34 8.87
C MET A 342 -29.15 -14.21 9.65
N ASP A 343 -28.08 -14.74 9.05
CA ASP A 343 -26.76 -14.91 9.64
C ASP A 343 -26.26 -13.62 10.31
N LEU A 344 -25.60 -13.72 11.48
CA LEU A 344 -25.02 -12.57 12.21
C LEU A 344 -24.09 -11.72 11.30
N GLN A 345 -23.60 -12.33 10.22
CA GLN A 345 -22.85 -11.68 9.14
C GLN A 345 -23.68 -10.66 8.32
N TRP A 346 -24.97 -10.90 8.08
CA TRP A 346 -25.88 -9.90 7.50
C TRP A 346 -25.96 -8.69 8.43
N PHE A 347 -26.25 -8.89 9.72
CA PHE A 347 -26.35 -7.77 10.66
C PHE A 347 -25.04 -6.99 10.84
N LYS A 348 -23.88 -7.65 10.74
CA LYS A 348 -22.55 -7.02 10.74
C LYS A 348 -22.16 -6.34 9.43
N SER A 349 -22.66 -6.80 8.29
CA SER A 349 -22.55 -6.01 7.06
C SER A 349 -23.53 -4.83 7.09
N LEU A 350 -24.63 -4.97 7.87
CA LEU A 350 -25.63 -3.94 8.08
C LEU A 350 -25.36 -2.94 9.22
N SER A 351 -24.45 -3.21 10.14
CA SER A 351 -24.03 -2.24 11.17
C SER A 351 -23.41 -0.96 10.61
N TYR A 352 -23.08 -0.95 9.33
CA TYR A 352 -22.52 0.18 8.59
C TYR A 352 -23.56 0.99 7.83
N TYR A 353 -24.87 0.72 7.96
CA TYR A 353 -25.92 1.52 7.33
C TYR A 353 -26.08 2.87 8.00
N ASP A 354 -25.70 3.94 7.31
CA ASP A 354 -26.12 5.28 7.71
C ASP A 354 -27.58 5.52 7.31
N VAL A 355 -28.30 6.12 8.24
CA VAL A 355 -29.73 6.44 8.18
C VAL A 355 -29.92 7.97 8.14
N GLY A 356 -28.84 8.73 8.20
CA GLY A 356 -28.83 10.18 8.09
C GLY A 356 -29.20 10.72 6.71
N GLY A 357 -29.33 9.87 5.69
CA GLY A 357 -29.64 10.28 4.32
C GLY A 357 -28.46 10.21 3.35
N GLU A 358 -27.27 9.80 3.81
CA GLU A 358 -26.08 9.57 2.97
C GLU A 358 -25.69 8.08 3.04
N SER A 359 -25.95 7.32 1.98
CA SER A 359 -25.76 5.87 1.96
C SER A 359 -24.27 5.49 2.02
N LYS A 360 -23.82 4.73 3.02
CA LYS A 360 -22.49 4.08 2.99
C LYS A 360 -22.47 2.98 1.92
N PRO A 361 -21.47 2.96 1.02
CA PRO A 361 -21.34 1.89 0.03
C PRO A 361 -20.89 0.60 0.72
N TYR A 362 -21.60 -0.49 0.44
CA TYR A 362 -21.16 -1.83 0.79
C TYR A 362 -20.48 -2.45 -0.44
N VAL A 363 -19.19 -2.75 -0.33
CA VAL A 363 -18.45 -3.42 -1.41
C VAL A 363 -17.74 -4.64 -0.85
N ARG A 364 -18.28 -5.83 -1.15
CA ARG A 364 -17.65 -7.10 -0.81
C ARG A 364 -17.16 -7.78 -2.07
N PHE A 365 -15.83 -7.88 -2.19
CA PHE A 365 -15.18 -8.65 -3.24
C PHE A 365 -14.90 -10.07 -2.75
N SER A 366 -15.35 -11.09 -3.47
CA SER A 366 -14.94 -12.48 -3.23
C SER A 366 -13.68 -12.81 -4.03
N ALA A 367 -13.06 -13.95 -3.72
CA ALA A 367 -11.93 -14.46 -4.52
C ALA A 367 -12.29 -14.76 -5.97
N ASN A 368 -13.59 -14.97 -6.21
CA ASN A 368 -14.16 -15.35 -7.48
C ASN A 368 -14.93 -14.18 -8.11
N HIS A 369 -14.67 -12.94 -7.68
CA HIS A 369 -15.40 -11.77 -8.19
C HIS A 369 -15.17 -11.63 -9.70
N ILE A 370 -16.21 -11.95 -10.47
CA ILE A 370 -16.25 -11.86 -11.94
C ILE A 370 -16.84 -10.50 -12.38
N TYR A 371 -17.21 -9.61 -11.43
CA TYR A 371 -18.00 -8.42 -11.73
C TYR A 371 -17.23 -7.13 -11.40
N PRO A 372 -16.32 -6.69 -12.30
CA PRO A 372 -15.58 -5.46 -12.09
C PRO A 372 -16.50 -4.24 -12.18
N GLY A 373 -16.35 -3.28 -11.27
CA GLY A 373 -16.93 -1.94 -11.40
C GLY A 373 -18.31 -1.72 -10.78
N LEU A 374 -18.88 -2.69 -10.06
CA LEU A 374 -20.16 -2.51 -9.35
C LEU A 374 -19.94 -2.06 -7.89
N VAL A 375 -20.82 -1.17 -7.41
CA VAL A 375 -20.90 -0.76 -6.00
C VAL A 375 -22.30 -1.06 -5.48
N CYS A 376 -22.41 -1.65 -4.29
CA CYS A 376 -23.70 -1.81 -3.65
C CYS A 376 -24.00 -0.67 -2.70
N TYR A 377 -25.26 -0.28 -2.70
CA TYR A 377 -25.87 0.44 -1.61
C TYR A 377 -27.05 -0.39 -1.12
N ALA A 378 -27.34 -0.32 0.17
CA ALA A 378 -28.65 -0.71 0.63
C ALA A 378 -29.36 0.45 1.28
N GLU A 379 -30.68 0.42 1.12
CA GLU A 379 -31.59 1.49 1.47
C GLU A 379 -32.80 0.88 2.13
N THR A 380 -33.41 1.61 3.06
CA THR A 380 -34.71 1.25 3.60
C THR A 380 -35.65 2.44 3.52
N LYS A 381 -36.92 2.17 3.22
CA LYS A 381 -37.99 3.16 3.24
C LYS A 381 -38.69 3.25 4.59
N ASN A 382 -38.43 2.31 5.50
CA ASN A 382 -39.12 2.24 6.78
C ASN A 382 -38.49 3.20 7.83
N PRO A 383 -39.20 4.24 8.29
CA PRO A 383 -38.66 5.23 9.23
C PRO A 383 -38.32 4.67 10.63
N ALA A 384 -39.03 3.64 11.08
CA ALA A 384 -38.75 2.98 12.36
C ALA A 384 -37.45 2.18 12.27
N PHE A 385 -37.30 1.40 11.20
CA PHE A 385 -36.08 0.65 10.93
C PHE A 385 -34.87 1.57 10.75
N LYS A 386 -35.10 2.73 10.11
CA LYS A 386 -34.14 3.83 10.06
C LYS A 386 -33.69 4.26 11.46
N LYS A 387 -34.61 4.68 12.33
CA LYS A 387 -34.29 5.14 13.69
C LYS A 387 -33.53 4.09 14.51
N LEU A 388 -33.86 2.82 14.30
CA LEU A 388 -33.26 1.68 14.99
C LEU A 388 -31.79 1.44 14.61
N ILE A 389 -31.47 1.44 13.31
CA ILE A 389 -30.09 1.35 12.83
C ILE A 389 -29.27 2.56 13.33
N ALA A 390 -29.85 3.77 13.33
CA ALA A 390 -29.17 4.96 13.85
C ALA A 390 -28.86 4.86 15.35
N ASN A 391 -29.72 4.19 16.12
CA ASN A 391 -29.49 3.93 17.54
C ASN A 391 -28.39 2.87 17.73
N TYR A 392 -28.41 1.78 16.97
CA TYR A 392 -27.37 0.75 16.97
C TYR A 392 -25.97 1.35 16.84
N GLN A 393 -25.77 2.24 15.86
CA GLN A 393 -24.46 2.84 15.59
C GLN A 393 -23.94 3.70 16.75
N LYS A 394 -24.83 4.19 17.62
CA LYS A 394 -24.46 4.97 18.79
C LYS A 394 -24.13 4.09 20.00
N THR A 395 -24.77 2.93 20.12
CA THR A 395 -24.68 2.07 21.31
C THR A 395 -23.73 0.89 21.14
N VAL A 396 -23.60 0.35 19.93
CA VAL A 396 -22.77 -0.84 19.66
C VAL A 396 -21.39 -0.39 19.21
N THR A 397 -20.44 -0.44 20.15
CA THR A 397 -19.03 -0.09 19.92
C THR A 397 -18.12 -1.32 19.85
N LYS A 398 -18.62 -2.49 20.27
CA LYS A 398 -17.88 -3.76 20.29
C LYS A 398 -18.68 -4.87 19.64
N GLU A 399 -17.97 -5.78 18.98
CA GLU A 399 -18.55 -6.89 18.22
C GLU A 399 -19.33 -7.89 19.09
N GLU A 400 -19.06 -7.90 20.38
CA GLU A 400 -19.71 -8.74 21.40
C GLU A 400 -21.14 -8.27 21.73
N ASP A 401 -21.47 -7.00 21.46
CA ASP A 401 -22.77 -6.40 21.76
C ASP A 401 -23.82 -6.69 20.66
N VAL A 402 -23.37 -7.21 19.51
CA VAL A 402 -24.21 -7.45 18.32
C VAL A 402 -25.34 -8.46 18.56
N PRO A 403 -25.12 -9.62 19.20
CA PRO A 403 -26.20 -10.59 19.44
C PRO A 403 -27.30 -10.05 20.37
N ALA A 404 -26.91 -9.30 21.40
CA ALA A 404 -27.86 -8.68 22.34
C ALA A 404 -28.72 -7.62 21.65
N PHE A 405 -28.13 -6.85 20.74
CA PHE A 405 -28.88 -5.92 19.91
C PHE A 405 -29.85 -6.62 18.96
N ILE A 406 -29.44 -7.69 18.26
CA ILE A 406 -30.32 -8.44 17.36
C ILE A 406 -31.54 -8.96 18.11
N GLN A 407 -31.37 -9.47 19.33
CA GLN A 407 -32.48 -9.91 20.16
C GLN A 407 -33.40 -8.77 20.59
N ALA A 408 -32.86 -7.59 20.93
CA ALA A 408 -33.67 -6.41 21.22
C ALA A 408 -34.45 -5.94 19.97
N TYR A 409 -33.80 -5.98 18.80
CA TYR A 409 -34.40 -5.64 17.51
C TYR A 409 -35.54 -6.59 17.13
N GLN A 410 -35.35 -7.90 17.27
CA GLN A 410 -36.39 -8.89 16.98
C GLN A 410 -37.64 -8.68 17.85
N ARG A 411 -37.47 -8.21 19.11
CA ARG A 411 -38.59 -7.83 19.97
C ARG A 411 -39.30 -6.55 19.50
N GLU A 412 -38.55 -5.50 19.20
CA GLU A 412 -39.13 -4.23 18.68
C GLU A 412 -39.81 -4.41 17.31
N LEU A 413 -39.27 -5.29 16.46
CA LEU A 413 -39.89 -5.70 15.20
C LEU A 413 -41.24 -6.40 15.42
N ALA A 414 -41.28 -7.36 16.34
CA ALA A 414 -42.50 -8.09 16.65
C ALA A 414 -43.61 -7.16 17.17
N GLU A 415 -43.23 -6.08 17.86
CA GLU A 415 -44.14 -5.02 18.32
C GLU A 415 -44.59 -4.05 17.21
N LEU A 416 -43.83 -3.92 16.12
CA LEU A 416 -44.12 -3.04 14.98
C LEU A 416 -44.92 -3.72 13.86
N VAL A 417 -44.83 -5.05 13.76
CA VAL A 417 -45.49 -5.89 12.72
C VAL A 417 -46.77 -6.55 13.25
N GLY A 418 -46.94 -6.63 14.58
CA GLY A 418 -48.23 -6.91 15.22
C GLY A 418 -49.14 -5.68 15.22
#